data_AF-A0A182YN56-F1
#
_entry.id   AF-A0A182YN56-F1
#
_cell.length_a   1.000
_cell.length_b   1.000
_cell.length_c   1.000
_cell.angle_alpha   90.00
_cell.angle_beta   90.00
_cell.angle_gamma   90.00
#
_symmetry.space_group_name_H-M   'P 1'
#
loop_
_entity.id
_entity.type
_entity.pdbx_description
1 polymer ?
#
loop_
_entity_poly.entity_id
_entity_poly.type
_entity_poly.pdbx_seq_one_letter_code
_entity_poly.pdbx_strand_id
1 'polypeptide(L)' 'MPDEMMTCPYNSAHRIVRHRMPYHLVKCKKQHDCAREMQSCPFNAMHVVPKASIKEHIQTCPDYLVQ' A
#
# COMPACT_ATOMS: atom_id res chain seq x y z
N MET A 1 4.26 9.74 20.20
CA MET A 1 4.07 10.00 18.76
C MET A 1 2.95 9.08 18.33
N PRO A 2 1.77 9.58 17.96
CA PRO A 2 0.62 8.71 17.72
C PRO A 2 0.96 7.72 16.62
N ASP A 3 0.79 6.43 16.91
CA ASP A 3 1.01 5.34 16.00
C ASP A 3 0.08 5.52 14.79
N GLU A 4 0.60 6.11 13.71
CA GLU A 4 -0.19 6.37 12.51
C GLU A 4 -0.72 5.03 11.97
N MET A 5 -2.03 4.82 12.09
CA MET A 5 -2.69 3.63 11.61
C MET A 5 -3.10 3.83 10.15
N MET A 6 -2.69 2.90 9.29
CA MET A 6 -3.04 2.88 7.89
C MET A 6 -3.97 1.70 7.60
N THR A 7 -4.92 1.90 6.71
CA THR A 7 -5.83 0.84 6.25
C THR A 7 -5.13 -0.03 5.21
N CYS A 8 -5.31 -1.35 5.28
CA CYS A 8 -4.71 -2.25 4.31
C CYS A 8 -5.39 -2.10 2.93
N PRO A 9 -4.61 -1.95 1.86
CA PRO A 9 -5.12 -1.83 0.50
C PRO A 9 -5.75 -3.12 -0.05
N TYR A 10 -5.41 -4.28 0.51
CA TYR A 10 -6.04 -5.56 0.14
C TYR A 10 -7.35 -5.83 0.89
N ASN A 11 -7.54 -5.22 2.07
CA ASN A 11 -8.70 -5.44 2.91
C ASN A 11 -8.96 -4.21 3.80
N SER A 12 -10.05 -3.51 3.54
CA SER A 12 -10.45 -2.31 4.28
C SER A 12 -10.76 -2.55 5.77
N ALA A 13 -11.01 -3.80 6.17
CA ALA A 13 -11.21 -4.15 7.57
C ALA A 13 -9.89 -4.16 8.38
N HIS A 14 -8.73 -4.26 7.73
CA HIS A 14 -7.44 -4.26 8.41
C HIS A 14 -6.94 -2.83 8.59
N ARG A 15 -6.70 -2.44 9.85
CA ARG A 15 -6.01 -1.20 10.21
C ARG A 15 -4.73 -1.54 10.94
N ILE A 16 -3.59 -1.19 10.35
CA ILE A 16 -2.27 -1.60 10.80
C ILE A 16 -1.42 -0.36 11.01
N VAL A 17 -0.68 -0.31 12.11
CA VAL A 17 0.30 0.74 12.37
C VAL A 17 1.35 0.83 11.24
N ARG A 18 1.72 2.05 10.86
CA ARG A 18 2.60 2.36 9.71
C ARG A 18 3.85 1.48 9.70
N HIS A 19 4.53 1.35 10.83
CA HIS A 19 5.76 0.56 10.96
C HIS A 19 5.56 -0.97 10.75
N ARG A 20 4.36 -1.52 10.98
CA ARG A 20 4.07 -2.95 10.74
C ARG A 20 3.48 -3.23 9.36
N MET A 21 3.07 -2.19 8.64
CA MET A 21 2.44 -2.35 7.33
C MET A 21 3.31 -3.12 6.32
N PRO A 22 4.64 -2.92 6.20
CA PRO A 22 5.46 -3.68 5.25
C PRO A 22 5.38 -5.19 5.50
N TYR A 23 5.49 -5.60 6.77
CA TYR A 23 5.38 -7.00 7.17
C TYR A 23 3.97 -7.55 6.92
N HIS A 24 2.94 -6.75 7.20
CA HIS A 24 1.56 -7.11 6.94
C HIS A 24 1.29 -7.33 5.44
N LEU A 25 1.73 -6.40 4.58
CA LEU A 25 1.52 -6.46 3.14
C LEU A 25 2.09 -7.75 2.53
N VAL A 26 3.28 -8.18 2.94
CA VAL A 26 3.90 -9.43 2.44
C VAL A 26 3.04 -10.65 2.74
N LYS A 27 2.44 -10.74 3.94
CA LYS A 27 1.53 -11.83 4.31
C LYS A 27 0.17 -11.69 3.62
N CYS A 28 -0.42 -10.51 3.67
CA CYS A 28 -1.76 -10.25 3.15
C CYS A 28 -1.82 -10.43 1.63
N LYS A 29 -0.76 -10.04 0.91
CA LYS A 29 -0.58 -10.27 -0.54
C LYS A 29 -0.65 -11.75 -0.92
N LYS A 30 -0.17 -12.65 -0.06
CA LYS A 30 -0.20 -14.11 -0.33
C LYS A 30 -1.58 -14.72 -0.06
N GLN A 31 -2.37 -14.09 0.81
CA GLN A 31 -3.66 -14.62 1.25
C GLN A 31 -4.83 -14.14 0.36
N HIS A 32 -4.73 -12.95 -0.24
CA HIS A 32 -5.81 -12.35 -1.03
C HIS A 32 -5.54 -12.43 -2.53
N ASP A 33 -6.48 -13.00 -3.29
CA ASP A 33 -6.36 -13.11 -4.77
C ASP A 33 -6.36 -11.74 -5.46
N CYS A 34 -7.06 -10.75 -4.88
CA CYS A 34 -7.06 -9.34 -5.32
C CYS A 34 -5.65 -8.76 -5.44
N ALA A 35 -4.67 -9.34 -4.74
CA ALA A 35 -3.29 -8.90 -4.84
C ALA A 35 -2.66 -9.12 -6.24
N ARG A 36 -3.26 -9.95 -7.09
CA ARG A 36 -2.89 -10.11 -8.50
C ARG A 36 -3.21 -8.87 -9.32
N GLU A 37 -4.25 -8.14 -8.97
CA GLU A 37 -4.69 -6.90 -9.63
C GLU A 37 -4.10 -5.66 -8.99
N MET A 38 -3.35 -5.82 -7.90
CA MET A 38 -2.71 -4.75 -7.15
C MET A 38 -1.21 -4.71 -7.41
N GLN A 39 -0.62 -3.53 -7.26
CA GLN A 39 0.81 -3.29 -7.42
C GLN A 39 1.30 -2.31 -6.37
N SER A 40 2.49 -2.57 -5.84
CA SER A 40 3.18 -1.66 -4.93
C SER A 40 3.81 -0.52 -5.72
N CYS A 41 3.74 0.70 -5.19
CA CYS A 41 4.39 1.87 -5.73
C CYS A 41 5.91 1.67 -5.76
N PRO A 42 6.60 2.08 -6.84
CA PRO A 42 8.05 1.97 -6.94
C PRO A 42 8.80 2.89 -5.96
N PHE A 43 8.17 3.97 -5.49
CA PHE A 43 8.77 4.94 -4.55
C PHE A 43 8.54 4.56 -3.09
N ASN A 44 7.37 4.00 -2.78
CA ASN A 44 7.03 3.56 -1.43
C ASN A 44 6.30 2.21 -1.47
N ALA A 45 6.98 1.15 -1.04
CA ALA A 45 6.42 -0.20 -1.04
C ALA A 45 5.19 -0.36 -0.12
N MET A 46 4.91 0.62 0.73
CA MET A 46 3.70 0.66 1.57
C MET A 46 2.46 1.14 0.81
N HIS A 47 2.64 1.90 -0.28
CA HIS A 47 1.55 2.25 -1.18
C HIS A 47 1.27 1.06 -2.09
N VAL A 48 0.12 0.42 -1.90
CA VAL A 48 -0.37 -0.57 -2.84
C VAL A 48 -1.66 -0.06 -3.44
N VAL A 49 -1.70 -0.03 -4.76
CA VAL A 49 -2.82 0.49 -5.55
C VAL A 49 -3.16 -0.50 -6.66
N PRO A 50 -4.34 -0.40 -7.29
CA PRO A 50 -4.67 -1.21 -8.45
C PRO A 50 -3.65 -1.01 -9.58
N LYS A 51 -3.27 -2.09 -10.27
CA LYS A 51 -2.40 -2.05 -11.45
C LYS A 51 -2.90 -1.09 -12.52
N ALA A 52 -4.22 -0.97 -12.69
CA ALA A 52 -4.82 -0.03 -13.62
C ALA A 52 -4.54 1.44 -13.24
N SER A 53 -4.54 1.75 -11.94
CA SER A 53 -4.37 3.10 -11.41
C SER A 53 -2.92 3.43 -11.02
N ILE A 54 -1.97 2.50 -11.13
CA ILE A 54 -0.56 2.74 -10.73
C ILE A 54 0.07 3.92 -11.49
N LYS A 55 -0.28 4.09 -12.77
CA LYS A 55 0.24 5.19 -13.60
C LYS A 55 -0.25 6.56 -13.13
N GLU A 56 -1.51 6.65 -12.70
CA GLU A 56 -2.08 7.87 -12.13
C GLU A 56 -1.54 8.12 -10.73
N HIS A 57 -1.44 7.06 -9.91
CA HIS A 57 -0.84 7.12 -8.59
C HIS A 57 0.59 7.66 -8.66
N ILE A 58 1.44 7.19 -9.58
CA ILE A 58 2.82 7.67 -9.71
C ILE A 58 2.87 9.18 -9.95
N GLN A 59 1.96 9.73 -10.76
CA GLN A 59 1.91 11.17 -11.06
C GLN A 59 1.46 12.01 -9.85
N THR A 60 0.73 11.41 -8.92
CA THR A 60 0.14 12.06 -7.74
C THR A 60 0.75 11.56 -6.43
N CYS A 61 1.82 10.75 -6.50
CA CYS A 61 2.33 10.05 -5.34
C CYS A 61 2.99 11.05 -4.38
N PRO A 62 2.55 11.12 -3.11
CA PRO A 62 3.12 12.07 -2.16
C PRO A 62 4.61 11.78 -1.90
N ASP A 63 5.03 10.51 -1.86
CA ASP A 63 6.44 10.12 -1.74
C ASP A 63 7.27 10.43 -3.01
N TYR A 64 6.65 10.69 -4.16
CA TYR A 64 7.35 11.14 -5.36
C TYR A 64 7.53 12.66 -5.38
N LEU A 65 6.54 13.42 -4.89
CA LEU A 65 6.53 14.89 -4.93
C LEU A 65 7.34 15.53 -3.80
N VAL A 66 7.66 14.77 -2.75
CA VAL A 66 8.53 15.22 -1.64
C VAL A 66 9.96 14.79 -1.96
N GLN A 67 10.66 15.57 -2.79
CA GLN A 67 12.13 15.59 -2.84
C GLN A 67 12.67 16.69 -1.93
#